data_AF-A0A7S1FAD2-F1
#
_entry.id   AF-A0A7S1FAD2-F1
#
_cell.length_a   1.000
_cell.length_b   1.000
_cell.length_c   1.000
_cell.angle_alpha   90.00
_cell.angle_beta   90.00
_cell.angle_gamma   90.00
#
_symmetry.space_group_name_H-M   'P 1'
#
loop_
_entity.id
_entity.type
_entity.pdbx_description
1 polymer ?
#
loop_
_entity_poly.entity_id
_entity_poly.type
_entity_poly.pdbx_seq_one_letter_code
_entity_poly.pdbx_strand_id
1 'polypeptide(L)'
;MDWWDVEELLLDISPLFGLLFAVYIALMILALLNIVTGVFVNGAVEESRLDRDVMAKLDMERRRGDMDRLRVMFSCVDSGNSGMITLDQFLAYWELQDVRALFAVMGLECTD
;
A
#
# COMPACT_ATOMS: atom_id res chain seq x y z
N MET A 1 -12.81 10.25 -43.68
CA MET A 1 -12.35 9.07 -44.44
C MET A 1 -12.03 8.04 -43.40
N ASP A 2 -13.03 7.25 -43.09
CA ASP A 2 -12.93 6.18 -42.11
C ASP A 2 -12.26 4.98 -42.79
N TRP A 3 -11.70 4.07 -41.98
CA TRP A 3 -11.08 2.85 -42.52
C TRP A 3 -12.10 1.98 -43.28
N TRP A 4 -13.39 2.12 -42.95
CA TRP A 4 -14.51 1.52 -43.67
C TRP A 4 -14.60 1.95 -45.14
N ASP A 5 -14.39 3.24 -45.43
CA ASP A 5 -14.41 3.77 -46.80
C ASP A 5 -13.30 3.14 -47.66
N VAL A 6 -12.16 2.81 -47.03
CA VAL A 6 -11.01 2.18 -47.68
C VAL A 6 -11.25 0.68 -47.87
N GLU A 7 -11.89 0.02 -46.91
CA GLU A 7 -12.25 -1.40 -47.00
C GLU A 7 -13.25 -1.65 -48.14
N GLU A 8 -14.29 -0.81 -48.26
CA GLU A 8 -15.29 -0.90 -49.33
C GLU A 8 -14.64 -0.81 -50.72
N LEU A 9 -13.71 0.13 -50.90
CA LEU A 9 -12.94 0.27 -52.13
C LEU A 9 -12.05 -0.95 -52.42
N LEU A 10 -11.49 -1.58 -51.38
CA LEU A 10 -10.64 -2.76 -51.52
C LEU A 10 -11.45 -4.02 -51.83
N LEU A 11 -12.65 -4.15 -51.27
CA LEU A 11 -13.58 -5.25 -51.56
C LEU A 11 -14.07 -5.21 -53.02
N ASP A 12 -14.31 -4.00 -53.55
CA ASP A 12 -14.67 -3.80 -54.96
C ASP A 12 -13.56 -4.24 -55.93
N ILE A 13 -12.29 -4.12 -55.52
CA ILE A 13 -11.14 -4.58 -56.33
C ILE A 13 -10.93 -6.08 -56.17
N SER A 14 -10.87 -6.58 -54.94
CA SER A 14 -10.78 -8.01 -54.64
C SER A 14 -11.16 -8.29 -53.18
N PRO A 15 -12.04 -9.27 -52.93
CA PRO A 15 -12.40 -9.70 -51.58
C PRO A 15 -11.19 -10.09 -50.72
N LEU A 16 -10.10 -10.57 -51.34
CA LEU A 16 -8.89 -10.96 -50.62
C LEU A 16 -8.16 -9.76 -50.02
N PHE A 17 -8.13 -8.61 -50.71
CA PHE A 17 -7.50 -7.40 -50.19
C PHE A 17 -8.31 -6.82 -49.02
N GLY A 18 -9.64 -6.83 -49.12
CA GLY A 18 -10.51 -6.46 -48.00
C GLY A 18 -10.27 -7.35 -46.77
N LEU A 19 -10.21 -8.68 -46.96
CA LEU A 19 -9.93 -9.62 -45.86
C LEU A 19 -8.56 -9.37 -45.21
N LEU A 20 -7.50 -9.19 -46.00
CA LEU A 20 -6.16 -8.89 -45.48
C LEU A 20 -6.13 -7.56 -44.71
N PHE A 21 -6.85 -6.55 -45.20
CA PHE A 21 -6.97 -5.26 -44.55
C PHE A 21 -7.74 -5.34 -43.22
N ALA A 22 -8.85 -6.09 -43.19
CA ALA A 22 -9.61 -6.33 -41.97
C ALA A 22 -8.77 -7.05 -40.90
N VAL A 23 -8.00 -8.07 -41.29
CA VAL A 23 -7.07 -8.77 -40.38
C VAL A 23 -5.98 -7.82 -39.85
N TYR A 24 -5.43 -6.96 -40.72
CA TYR A 24 -4.47 -5.93 -40.31
C TYR A 24 -5.06 -4.99 -39.26
N ILE A 25 -6.26 -4.45 -39.49
CA ILE A 25 -6.94 -3.56 -38.54
C ILE A 25 -7.21 -4.30 -37.21
N ALA A 26 -7.69 -5.54 -37.26
CA ALA A 26 -7.94 -6.33 -36.06
C ALA A 26 -6.66 -6.55 -35.24
N LEU A 27 -5.54 -6.91 -35.87
CA LEU A 27 -4.26 -7.07 -35.20
C LEU A 27 -3.75 -5.75 -34.61
N MET A 28 -3.91 -4.63 -35.32
CA MET A 28 -3.53 -3.30 -34.82
C MET A 28 -4.34 -2.89 -33.59
N ILE A 29 -5.67 -3.12 -33.60
CA ILE A 29 -6.54 -2.84 -32.45
C ILE A 29 -6.18 -3.74 -31.28
N LEU A 30 -5.97 -5.04 -31.50
CA LEU A 30 -5.56 -5.97 -30.43
C LEU A 30 -4.19 -5.60 -29.85
N ALA A 31 -3.23 -5.22 -30.69
CA ALA A 31 -1.92 -4.76 -30.24
C ALA A 31 -2.03 -3.47 -29.42
N LEU A 32 -2.80 -2.49 -29.90
CA LEU A 32 -3.05 -1.24 -29.17
C LEU A 32 -3.74 -1.50 -27.83
N LEU A 33 -4.76 -2.35 -27.83
CA LEU A 33 -5.49 -2.73 -26.62
C LEU A 33 -4.55 -3.39 -25.60
N ASN A 34 -3.67 -4.29 -26.04
CA ASN A 34 -2.69 -4.94 -25.18
C ASN A 34 -1.70 -3.94 -24.58
N ILE A 35 -1.20 -2.97 -25.39
CA ILE A 35 -0.30 -1.92 -24.90
C ILE A 35 -1.01 -1.06 -23.86
N VAL A 36 -2.21 -0.57 -24.19
CA VAL A 36 -3.00 0.30 -23.31
C VAL A 36 -3.35 -0.43 -22.01
N THR A 37 -3.85 -1.65 -22.10
CA THR A 37 -4.15 -2.48 -20.92
C THR A 37 -2.90 -2.74 -20.09
N GLY A 38 -1.75 -3.01 -20.73
CA GLY A 38 -0.47 -3.18 -20.05
C GLY A 38 -0.06 -1.94 -19.24
N VAL A 39 -0.19 -0.75 -19.81
CA VAL A 39 0.09 0.52 -19.11
C VAL A 39 -0.86 0.72 -17.93
N PHE A 40 -2.17 0.51 -18.13
CA PHE A 40 -3.17 0.70 -17.07
C PHE A 40 -3.01 -0.31 -15.93
N VAL A 41 -2.77 -1.58 -16.24
CA VAL A 41 -2.54 -2.62 -15.23
C VAL A 41 -1.26 -2.33 -14.45
N ASN A 42 -0.18 -1.92 -15.13
CA ASN A 42 1.05 -1.56 -14.43
C ASN A 42 0.84 -0.37 -13.49
N GLY A 43 0.11 0.66 -13.93
CA GLY A 43 -0.26 1.80 -13.08
C GLY A 43 -1.09 1.38 -11.86
N ALA A 44 -2.12 0.55 -12.04
CA ALA A 44 -2.94 0.06 -10.93
C ALA A 44 -2.16 -0.81 -9.93
N VAL A 45 -1.24 -1.64 -10.42
CA VAL A 45 -0.37 -2.47 -9.57
C VAL A 45 0.59 -1.59 -8.77
N GLU A 46 1.20 -0.59 -9.40
CA GLU A 46 2.15 0.32 -8.74
C GLU A 46 1.48 1.18 -7.66
N GLU A 47 0.31 1.75 -7.95
CA GLU A 47 -0.52 2.46 -6.96
C GLU A 47 -0.85 1.56 -5.75
N SER A 48 -1.23 0.30 -5.99
CA SER A 48 -1.51 -0.65 -4.90
C SER A 48 -0.28 -0.95 -4.02
N ARG A 49 0.93 -0.90 -4.60
CA ARG A 49 2.18 -1.12 -3.88
C ARG A 49 2.53 0.10 -3.05
N LEU A 50 2.35 1.29 -3.63
CA LEU A 50 2.63 2.57 -2.97
C LEU A 50 1.73 2.73 -1.74
N ASP A 51 0.45 2.38 -1.85
CA ASP A 51 -0.49 2.42 -0.72
C ASP A 51 -0.09 1.48 0.42
N ARG A 52 0.35 0.24 0.10
CA ARG A 52 0.88 -0.70 1.09
C ARG A 52 2.15 -0.20 1.78
N ASP A 53 3.09 0.37 1.01
CA ASP A 53 4.33 0.91 1.57
C ASP A 53 4.08 2.14 2.46
N VAL A 54 3.12 2.98 2.09
CA VAL A 54 2.67 4.12 2.90
C VAL A 54 2.02 3.64 4.20
N MET A 55 1.12 2.65 4.13
CA MET A 55 0.53 2.03 5.33
C MET A 55 1.60 1.43 6.24
N ALA A 56 2.57 0.69 5.69
CA ALA A 56 3.65 0.10 6.48
C ALA A 56 4.50 1.17 7.18
N LYS A 57 4.80 2.29 6.51
CA LYS A 57 5.51 3.42 7.12
C LYS A 57 4.71 4.07 8.24
N LEU A 58 3.42 4.31 8.04
CA LEU A 58 2.52 4.86 9.06
C LEU A 58 2.48 3.97 10.32
N ASP A 59 2.43 2.65 10.14
CA ASP A 59 2.45 1.71 11.26
C ASP A 59 3.81 1.71 11.99
N MET A 60 4.93 1.80 11.28
CA MET A 60 6.24 1.95 11.92
C MET A 60 6.36 3.25 12.70
N GLU A 61 5.86 4.36 12.16
CA GLU A 61 5.85 5.66 12.84
C GLU A 61 4.98 5.65 14.09
N ARG A 62 3.80 5.01 14.03
CA ARG A 62 2.94 4.80 15.21
C ARG A 62 3.66 4.01 16.31
N ARG A 63 4.23 2.86 15.96
CA ARG A 63 5.00 2.03 16.91
C ARG A 63 6.18 2.78 17.52
N ARG A 64 6.88 3.59 16.72
CA ARG A 64 7.98 4.42 17.20
C ARG A 64 7.48 5.49 18.18
N GLY A 65 6.37 6.15 17.86
CA GLY A 65 5.73 7.12 18.76
C GLY A 65 5.29 6.51 20.08
N ASP A 66 4.74 5.29 20.05
CA ASP A 66 4.36 4.55 21.27
C ASP A 66 5.59 4.17 22.10
N MET A 67 6.68 3.74 21.44
CA MET A 67 7.94 3.44 22.11
C MET A 67 8.60 4.69 22.73
N ASP A 68 8.50 5.84 22.07
CA ASP A 68 8.98 7.12 22.61
C ASP A 68 8.16 7.55 23.84
N ARG A 69 6.84 7.35 23.83
CA ARG A 69 5.95 7.59 24.99
C ARG A 69 6.30 6.69 26.17
N LEU A 70 6.50 5.39 25.91
CA LEU A 70 6.98 4.43 26.93
C LEU A 70 8.31 4.89 27.52
N ARG A 71 9.25 5.32 26.67
CA ARG A 71 10.57 5.78 27.11
C ARG A 71 10.50 7.02 28.00
N VAL A 72 9.65 8.00 27.66
CA VAL A 72 9.42 9.17 28.51
C VAL A 72 8.85 8.77 29.85
N MET A 73 7.84 7.89 29.88
CA MET A 73 7.26 7.42 31.14
C MET A 73 8.29 6.69 32.01
N PHE A 74 9.05 5.75 31.44
CA PHE A 74 10.09 5.05 32.18
C PHE A 74 11.19 5.98 32.70
N SER A 75 11.52 7.05 31.97
CA SER A 75 12.45 8.08 32.47
C SER A 75 11.89 8.91 33.63
N CYS A 76 10.56 9.04 33.75
CA CYS A 76 9.95 9.68 34.93
C CYS A 76 9.97 8.76 36.16
N VAL A 77 9.94 7.44 35.96
CA VAL A 77 10.02 6.43 37.05
C VAL A 77 11.47 6.24 37.52
N ASP A 78 12.42 6.24 36.58
CA ASP A 78 13.85 6.08 36.87
C ASP A 78 14.43 7.33 37.54
N SER A 79 14.16 7.46 38.84
CA SER A 79 14.66 8.53 39.71
C SER A 79 16.19 8.48 39.90
N GLY A 80 16.84 7.40 39.43
CA GLY A 80 18.28 7.17 39.55
C GLY A 80 19.08 7.43 38.27
N ASN A 81 18.41 7.72 37.14
CA ASN A 81 19.03 7.84 35.81
C ASN A 81 19.96 6.66 35.48
N SER A 82 19.60 5.46 35.96
CA SER A 82 20.40 4.25 35.78
C SER A 82 20.15 3.62 34.41
N GLY A 83 19.09 4.04 33.71
CA GLY A 83 18.60 3.46 32.48
C GLY A 83 17.86 2.13 32.68
N MET A 84 17.70 1.68 33.93
CA MET A 84 17.01 0.44 34.30
C MET A 84 16.03 0.70 35.44
N ILE A 85 14.84 0.11 35.33
CA ILE A 85 13.82 0.06 36.38
C ILE A 85 13.86 -1.31 37.03
N THR A 86 13.82 -1.34 38.36
CA THR A 86 13.70 -2.58 39.12
C THR A 86 12.24 -3.06 39.17
N LEU A 87 12.04 -4.37 39.34
CA LEU A 87 10.70 -4.98 39.36
C LEU A 87 9.79 -4.34 40.43
N ASP A 88 10.32 -4.01 41.60
CA ASP A 88 9.59 -3.30 42.67
C ASP A 88 9.15 -1.89 42.26
N GLN A 89 10.00 -1.14 41.56
CA GLN A 89 9.66 0.20 41.05
C GLN A 89 8.59 0.12 39.96
N PHE A 90 8.68 -0.90 39.12
CA PHE A 90 7.68 -1.17 38.09
C PHE A 90 6.32 -1.53 38.72
N LEU A 91 6.28 -2.44 39.70
CA LEU A 91 5.04 -2.84 40.39
C LEU A 91 4.41 -1.68 41.18
N ALA A 92 5.22 -0.85 41.84
CA ALA A 92 4.72 0.33 42.54
C ALA A 92 4.10 1.36 41.59
N TYR A 93 4.63 1.50 40.37
CA TYR A 93 4.06 2.37 39.34
C TYR A 93 2.92 1.71 38.55
N TRP A 94 2.85 0.38 38.52
CA TRP A 94 1.82 -0.39 37.83
C TRP A 94 0.42 -0.21 38.45
N GLU A 95 0.35 0.04 39.75
CA GLU A 95 -0.92 0.34 40.44
C GLU A 95 -1.50 1.72 40.06
N LEU A 96 -0.73 2.61 39.42
CA LEU A 96 -1.25 3.88 38.92
C LEU A 96 -2.15 3.64 37.71
N GLN A 97 -3.39 4.10 37.84
CA GLN A 97 -4.46 3.96 36.85
C GLN A 97 -4.05 4.50 35.46
N ASP A 98 -3.20 5.52 35.43
CA ASP A 98 -2.69 6.14 34.20
C ASP A 98 -1.76 5.20 33.40
N VAL A 99 -1.00 4.32 34.06
CA VAL A 99 -0.09 3.37 33.41
C VAL A 99 -0.87 2.23 32.78
N ARG A 100 -1.84 1.63 33.50
CA ARG A 100 -2.73 0.59 32.94
C ARG A 100 -3.56 1.11 31.77
N ALA A 101 -4.10 2.33 31.86
CA ALA A 101 -4.86 2.94 30.77
C ALA A 101 -4.01 3.14 29.51
N LEU A 102 -2.76 3.56 29.66
CA LEU A 102 -1.86 3.79 28.53
C LEU A 102 -1.40 2.49 27.87
N PHE A 103 -1.08 1.45 28.67
CA PHE A 103 -0.78 0.11 28.16
C PHE A 103 -1.98 -0.52 27.43
N ALA A 104 -3.20 -0.29 27.92
CA ALA A 104 -4.43 -0.69 27.23
C ALA A 104 -4.62 0.06 25.90
N VAL A 105 -4.35 1.37 25.85
CA VAL A 105 -4.40 2.16 24.61
C VAL A 105 -3.33 1.71 23.60
N MET A 106 -2.19 1.21 24.05
CA MET A 106 -1.13 0.64 23.19
C MET A 106 -1.41 -0.81 22.75
N GLY A 107 -2.54 -1.41 23.15
CA GLY A 107 -2.91 -2.77 22.78
C GLY A 107 -2.05 -3.87 23.42
N LEU A 108 -1.26 -3.52 24.45
CA LEU A 108 -0.50 -4.47 25.25
C LEU A 108 -1.41 -5.00 26.37
N GLU A 109 -2.35 -5.87 26.01
CA GLU A 109 -3.11 -6.64 27.00
C GLU A 109 -2.23 -7.78 27.54
N CYS A 110 -1.51 -7.52 28.62
CA CYS A 110 -0.91 -8.60 29.40
C CYS A 110 -2.00 -9.24 30.26
N THR A 111 -2.37 -10.48 29.91
CA THR A 111 -3.12 -11.38 30.79
C THR A 111 -2.20 -11.81 31.94
N ASP A 112 -2.73 -11.80 33.17
CA ASP A 112 -2.10 -12.25 34.42
C ASP A 112 -1.32 -13.58 34.30
#